data_AF-A0A543K4G3-F1
#
_entry.id   AF-A0A543K4G3-F1
#
_cell.length_a   1.000
_cell.length_b   1.000
_cell.length_c   1.000
_cell.angle_alpha   90.00
_cell.angle_beta   90.00
_cell.angle_gamma   90.00
#
_symmetry.space_group_name_H-M   'P 1'
#
loop_
_entity.id
_entity.type
_entity.pdbx_description
1 polymer ?
#
loop_
_entity_poly.entity_id
_entity_poly.type
_entity_poly.pdbx_seq_one_letter_code
_entity_poly.pdbx_strand_id
1 'polypeptide(L)'
;MRVERLFLETCDFGDPDAIPEGAFSRLEDGLMKRGTLAADTIDWKQMRADVKAVLDACLHLQAFRCLAFVAVQSRSDADLITAIKSLGRAFMPEVWPGLHPTGPKANRRRQQWAIEILAAIHDALEHNFTAQRALDPALVTEAQLLAKAAKSSGHDVAALEDLLASLHTAQKRERSAKPVTVHEQPTLLTRDLDARGRAELRRDLRALAERITRFEPDAALAYEMRRYAAWLEFRIIPQLNEAGNLDQQPMPANIVDEFRAYAERPSDTALARLEERLYNSPDWFEGHQLAARMAQNLGYSQVDAAITQAARDRLAALPELLTLHWANGTPVVGEPLMPWLRPSQVESTTKARPEAGVDSPENHVAQAEIEREPDLESKIAILEDVLPQRSLGRARALAKLNLAMELAKSGLRNHAILLLGEIGEVLSDPTLASWDSELASEVGKKLKELAQT
;
A
#
# COMPACT_ATOMS: atom_id res chain seq x y z
N MET A 1 -25.22 -20.57 -17.44
CA MET A 1 -26.03 -21.76 -17.78
C MET A 1 -27.40 -21.49 -18.45
N ARG A 2 -27.70 -20.27 -18.95
CA ARG A 2 -28.71 -20.06 -20.03
C ARG A 2 -28.11 -19.36 -21.25
N VAL A 3 -27.16 -18.44 -21.02
CA VAL A 3 -26.36 -17.80 -22.08
C VAL A 3 -25.64 -18.83 -22.97
N GLU A 4 -25.12 -19.94 -22.44
CA GLU A 4 -24.46 -20.96 -23.28
C GLU A 4 -25.42 -21.86 -24.07
N ARG A 5 -26.71 -21.94 -23.71
CA ARG A 5 -27.71 -22.74 -24.46
C ARG A 5 -28.45 -21.95 -25.54
N LEU A 6 -28.41 -20.62 -25.48
CA LEU A 6 -29.03 -19.75 -26.48
C LEU A 6 -28.28 -19.74 -27.83
N PHE A 7 -27.02 -20.21 -27.87
CA PHE A 7 -26.15 -20.04 -29.03
C PHE A 7 -25.93 -21.29 -29.88
N LEU A 8 -26.72 -22.36 -29.72
CA LEU A 8 -26.46 -23.58 -30.50
C LEU A 8 -27.64 -24.18 -31.27
N GLU A 9 -28.91 -23.82 -31.06
CA GLU A 9 -29.98 -24.56 -31.75
C GLU A 9 -31.16 -23.78 -32.38
N THR A 10 -31.42 -22.49 -32.11
CA THR A 10 -32.43 -21.73 -32.90
C THR A 10 -32.29 -20.23 -32.69
N CYS A 11 -32.27 -19.44 -33.78
CA CYS A 11 -32.28 -17.98 -33.73
C CYS A 11 -33.68 -17.46 -33.31
N ASP A 12 -33.99 -17.54 -32.03
CA ASP A 12 -35.14 -16.84 -31.43
C ASP A 12 -34.56 -15.69 -30.58
N PHE A 13 -34.75 -14.43 -31.02
CA PHE A 13 -34.13 -13.25 -30.41
C PHE A 13 -34.70 -12.88 -29.02
N GLY A 14 -35.65 -13.68 -28.53
CA GLY A 14 -36.35 -13.50 -27.27
C GLY A 14 -37.53 -12.54 -27.37
N ASP A 15 -38.34 -12.49 -26.31
CA ASP A 15 -39.53 -11.65 -26.21
C ASP A 15 -39.21 -10.38 -25.41
N PRO A 16 -39.24 -9.18 -26.01
CA PRO A 16 -39.00 -7.93 -25.30
C PRO A 16 -40.06 -7.66 -24.22
N ASP A 17 -41.27 -8.21 -24.35
CA ASP A 17 -42.33 -8.06 -23.36
C ASP A 17 -42.09 -8.93 -22.10
N ALA A 18 -41.14 -9.87 -22.17
CA ALA A 18 -40.71 -10.69 -21.04
C ALA A 18 -39.64 -10.03 -20.16
N ILE A 19 -39.20 -8.81 -20.49
CA ILE A 19 -38.21 -8.06 -19.69
C ILE A 19 -38.85 -7.58 -18.37
N PRO A 20 -38.25 -7.85 -17.20
CA PRO A 20 -38.80 -7.37 -15.94
C PRO A 20 -38.93 -5.85 -15.88
N GLU A 21 -40.05 -5.38 -15.33
CA GLU A 21 -40.38 -3.96 -15.27
C GLU A 21 -39.29 -3.15 -14.54
N GLY A 22 -38.85 -2.06 -15.17
CA GLY A 22 -37.80 -1.19 -14.65
C GLY A 22 -36.36 -1.73 -14.72
N ALA A 23 -36.12 -2.98 -15.15
CA ALA A 23 -34.76 -3.52 -15.29
C ALA A 23 -33.92 -2.68 -16.26
N PHE A 24 -34.52 -2.27 -17.38
CA PHE A 24 -33.84 -1.44 -18.38
C PHE A 24 -33.49 -0.04 -17.85
N SER A 25 -34.42 0.60 -17.13
CA SER A 25 -34.19 1.91 -16.51
C SER A 25 -33.04 1.85 -15.50
N ARG A 26 -32.98 0.80 -14.68
CA ARG A 26 -31.90 0.62 -13.70
C ARG A 26 -30.53 0.43 -14.38
N LEU A 27 -30.49 -0.27 -15.52
CA LEU A 27 -29.27 -0.41 -16.31
C LEU A 27 -28.82 0.94 -16.90
N GLU A 28 -29.75 1.76 -17.39
CA GLU A 28 -29.45 3.11 -17.88
C GLU A 28 -28.93 4.02 -16.77
N ASP A 29 -29.61 4.04 -15.62
CA ASP A 29 -29.20 4.84 -14.47
C ASP A 29 -27.80 4.44 -13.98
N GLY A 30 -27.49 3.14 -13.94
CA GLY A 30 -26.17 2.64 -13.60
C GLY A 30 -25.09 3.09 -14.58
N LEU A 31 -25.37 3.02 -15.89
CA LEU A 31 -24.43 3.49 -16.92
C LEU A 31 -24.21 5.01 -16.85
N MET A 32 -25.25 5.80 -16.58
CA MET A 32 -25.15 7.25 -16.46
C MET A 32 -24.34 7.66 -15.23
N LYS A 33 -24.55 6.98 -14.08
CA LYS A 33 -23.80 7.26 -12.84
C LYS A 33 -22.30 7.04 -12.97
N ARG A 34 -21.86 6.12 -13.83
CA ARG A 34 -20.43 5.82 -14.03
C ARG A 34 -19.61 7.03 -14.48
N GLY A 35 -20.21 7.95 -15.24
CA GLY A 35 -19.56 9.17 -15.72
C GLY A 35 -19.64 10.34 -14.74
N THR A 36 -20.12 10.12 -13.52
CA THR A 36 -20.41 11.17 -12.54
C THR A 36 -19.74 10.88 -11.20
N LEU A 37 -19.75 11.86 -10.30
CA LEU A 37 -19.29 11.70 -8.91
C LEU A 37 -20.09 10.64 -8.12
N ALA A 38 -21.20 10.13 -8.66
CA ALA A 38 -22.01 9.08 -8.05
C ALA A 38 -21.59 7.66 -8.44
N ALA A 39 -20.43 7.47 -9.09
CA ALA A 39 -19.95 6.14 -9.51
C ALA A 39 -19.83 5.14 -8.36
N ASP A 40 -19.49 5.61 -7.15
CA ASP A 40 -19.37 4.76 -5.95
C ASP A 40 -20.72 4.29 -5.39
N THR A 41 -21.84 4.88 -5.85
CA THR A 41 -23.20 4.50 -5.43
C THR A 41 -23.81 3.40 -6.30
N ILE A 42 -23.07 2.87 -7.27
CA ILE A 42 -23.56 1.85 -8.20
C ILE A 42 -23.53 0.48 -7.50
N ASP A 43 -24.71 -0.13 -7.35
CA ASP A 43 -24.81 -1.53 -6.92
C ASP A 43 -24.54 -2.47 -8.11
N TRP A 44 -23.27 -2.87 -8.25
CA TRP A 44 -22.82 -3.79 -9.30
C TRP A 44 -23.44 -5.20 -9.19
N LYS A 45 -23.86 -5.62 -8.00
CA LYS A 45 -24.49 -6.93 -7.78
C LYS A 45 -25.92 -6.91 -8.33
N GLN A 46 -26.66 -5.85 -8.05
CA GLN A 46 -27.99 -5.65 -8.62
C GLN A 46 -27.92 -5.44 -10.14
N MET A 47 -26.96 -4.64 -10.63
CA MET A 47 -26.77 -4.42 -12.05
C MET A 47 -26.47 -5.73 -12.81
N ARG A 48 -25.68 -6.63 -12.22
CA ARG A 48 -25.44 -7.98 -12.77
C ARG A 48 -26.71 -8.82 -12.87
N ALA A 49 -27.57 -8.77 -11.84
CA ALA A 49 -28.83 -9.49 -11.83
C ALA A 49 -29.79 -8.96 -12.91
N ASP A 50 -29.89 -7.64 -13.04
CA ASP A 50 -30.71 -6.98 -14.07
C ASP A 50 -30.18 -7.28 -15.49
N VAL A 51 -28.86 -7.25 -15.72
CA VAL A 51 -28.25 -7.66 -17.01
C VAL A 51 -28.64 -9.08 -17.37
N LYS A 52 -28.52 -10.00 -16.41
CA LYS A 52 -28.87 -11.41 -16.63
C LYS A 52 -30.35 -11.56 -16.96
N ALA A 53 -31.22 -10.88 -16.23
CA ALA A 53 -32.66 -10.95 -16.45
C ALA A 53 -33.06 -10.41 -17.84
N VAL A 54 -32.43 -9.32 -18.28
CA VAL A 54 -32.66 -8.78 -19.63
C VAL A 54 -32.15 -9.75 -20.71
N LEU A 55 -30.93 -10.28 -20.57
CA LEU A 55 -30.36 -11.21 -21.55
C LEU A 55 -31.04 -12.59 -21.57
N ASP A 56 -31.64 -13.02 -20.46
CA ASP A 56 -32.46 -14.24 -20.40
C ASP A 56 -33.83 -14.05 -21.10
N ALA A 57 -34.31 -12.80 -21.23
CA ALA A 57 -35.58 -12.45 -21.88
C ALA A 57 -35.40 -12.07 -23.36
N CYS A 58 -34.42 -11.24 -23.69
CA CYS A 58 -34.17 -10.73 -25.03
C CYS A 58 -32.68 -10.40 -25.28
N LEU A 59 -32.19 -10.68 -26.49
CA LEU A 59 -30.84 -10.32 -26.93
C LEU A 59 -30.73 -8.80 -27.17
N HIS A 60 -30.50 -8.05 -26.09
CA HIS A 60 -30.43 -6.59 -26.13
C HIS A 60 -28.99 -6.06 -26.07
N LEU A 61 -28.57 -5.28 -27.09
CA LEU A 61 -27.20 -4.75 -27.20
C LEU A 61 -26.79 -3.88 -25.99
N GLN A 62 -27.72 -3.14 -25.39
CA GLN A 62 -27.43 -2.36 -24.19
C GLN A 62 -27.18 -3.22 -22.95
N ALA A 63 -27.81 -4.39 -22.86
CA ALA A 63 -27.53 -5.33 -21.77
C ALA A 63 -26.15 -5.96 -21.96
N PHE A 64 -25.73 -6.25 -23.20
CA PHE A 64 -24.35 -6.63 -23.50
C PHE A 64 -23.34 -5.54 -23.15
N ARG A 65 -23.66 -4.27 -23.46
CA ARG A 65 -22.84 -3.12 -23.06
C ARG A 65 -22.67 -3.08 -21.54
N CYS A 66 -23.75 -3.25 -20.79
CA CYS A 66 -23.70 -3.33 -19.32
C CYS A 66 -22.90 -4.55 -18.84
N LEU A 67 -23.06 -5.71 -19.47
CA LEU A 67 -22.35 -6.93 -19.14
C LEU A 67 -20.83 -6.75 -19.24
N ALA A 68 -20.35 -6.10 -20.32
CA ALA A 68 -18.93 -5.80 -20.49
C ALA A 68 -18.40 -4.98 -19.30
N PHE A 69 -19.12 -3.92 -18.90
CA PHE A 69 -18.71 -3.07 -17.77
C PHE A 69 -18.81 -3.77 -16.41
N VAL A 70 -19.84 -4.57 -16.18
CA VAL A 70 -19.98 -5.37 -14.96
C VAL A 70 -18.84 -6.37 -14.84
N ALA A 71 -18.42 -6.99 -15.95
CA ALA A 71 -17.30 -7.93 -15.98
C ALA A 71 -15.97 -7.23 -15.63
N VAL A 72 -15.74 -6.02 -16.16
CA VAL A 72 -14.57 -5.18 -15.80
C VAL A 72 -14.53 -4.92 -14.29
N GLN A 73 -15.66 -4.53 -13.70
CA GLN A 73 -15.70 -4.15 -12.28
C GLN A 73 -15.53 -5.33 -11.32
N SER A 74 -15.99 -6.52 -11.70
CA SER A 74 -15.93 -7.70 -10.83
C SER A 74 -14.55 -8.29 -10.60
N ARG A 75 -13.54 -7.82 -11.36
CA ARG A 75 -12.13 -8.25 -11.22
C ARG A 75 -11.94 -9.77 -11.21
N SER A 76 -12.83 -10.50 -11.86
CA SER A 76 -12.80 -11.96 -11.97
C SER A 76 -12.55 -12.35 -13.42
N ASP A 77 -11.48 -13.12 -13.66
CA ASP A 77 -11.12 -13.56 -15.00
C ASP A 77 -12.21 -14.45 -15.63
N ALA A 78 -12.92 -15.25 -14.82
CA ALA A 78 -14.00 -16.10 -15.30
C ALA A 78 -15.18 -15.29 -15.87
N ASP A 79 -15.54 -14.18 -15.21
CA ASP A 79 -16.60 -13.29 -15.66
C ASP A 79 -16.18 -12.54 -16.93
N LEU A 80 -14.92 -12.10 -17.01
CA LEU A 80 -14.34 -11.45 -18.18
C LEU A 80 -14.26 -12.40 -19.40
N ILE A 81 -13.79 -13.63 -19.20
CA ILE A 81 -13.76 -14.67 -20.22
C ILE A 81 -15.18 -14.93 -20.75
N THR A 82 -16.16 -15.06 -19.86
CA THR A 82 -17.55 -15.28 -20.24
C THR A 82 -18.10 -14.12 -21.07
N ALA A 83 -17.81 -12.88 -20.67
CA ALA A 83 -18.20 -11.68 -21.39
C ALA A 83 -17.60 -11.64 -22.81
N ILE A 84 -16.28 -11.78 -22.92
CA ILE A 84 -15.56 -11.74 -24.19
C ILE A 84 -16.00 -12.89 -25.10
N LYS A 85 -16.16 -14.11 -24.57
CA LYS A 85 -16.65 -15.28 -25.30
C LYS A 85 -18.05 -15.04 -25.88
N SER A 86 -18.97 -14.53 -25.07
CA SER A 86 -20.35 -14.23 -25.50
C SER A 86 -20.39 -13.15 -26.60
N LEU A 87 -19.50 -12.17 -26.53
CA LEU A 87 -19.44 -11.08 -27.50
C LEU A 87 -18.76 -11.52 -28.81
N GLY A 88 -17.62 -12.20 -28.71
CA GLY A 88 -16.76 -12.54 -29.85
C GLY A 88 -17.24 -13.74 -30.66
N ARG A 89 -17.81 -14.76 -30.01
CA ARG A 89 -18.25 -15.99 -30.71
C ARG A 89 -19.71 -15.97 -31.14
N ALA A 90 -20.53 -15.18 -30.44
CA ALA A 90 -21.97 -15.28 -30.52
C ALA A 90 -22.59 -13.97 -31.04
N PHE A 91 -22.30 -12.85 -30.38
CA PHE A 91 -22.93 -11.59 -30.72
C PHE A 91 -22.43 -10.95 -32.03
N MET A 92 -21.10 -10.78 -32.19
CA MET A 92 -20.53 -10.14 -33.39
C MET A 92 -20.75 -10.93 -34.69
N PRO A 93 -20.63 -12.27 -34.71
CA PRO A 93 -20.82 -13.03 -35.95
C PRO A 93 -22.29 -13.24 -36.33
N GLU A 94 -23.15 -13.54 -35.35
CA GLU A 94 -24.52 -14.03 -35.63
C GLU A 94 -25.59 -12.95 -35.49
N VAL A 95 -25.45 -12.04 -34.51
CA VAL A 95 -26.50 -11.08 -34.13
C VAL A 95 -26.25 -9.70 -34.73
N TRP A 96 -24.99 -9.28 -34.85
CA TRP A 96 -24.61 -7.95 -35.36
C TRP A 96 -25.13 -7.64 -36.78
N PRO A 97 -25.04 -8.57 -37.77
CA PRO A 97 -25.50 -8.28 -39.13
C PRO A 97 -27.02 -8.03 -39.24
N GLY A 98 -27.80 -8.61 -38.33
CA GLY A 98 -29.27 -8.56 -38.31
C GLY A 98 -29.87 -7.64 -37.26
N LEU A 99 -29.08 -6.79 -36.58
CA LEU A 99 -29.58 -6.00 -35.45
C LEU A 99 -30.63 -4.97 -35.90
N HIS A 100 -31.66 -4.75 -35.09
CA HIS A 100 -32.63 -3.67 -35.22
C HIS A 100 -32.42 -2.60 -34.12
N PRO A 101 -32.90 -1.36 -34.28
CA PRO A 101 -33.59 -0.80 -35.44
C PRO A 101 -32.64 -0.50 -36.62
N THR A 102 -33.16 -0.67 -37.84
CA THR A 102 -32.44 -0.39 -39.09
C THR A 102 -32.61 1.09 -39.46
N GLY A 103 -31.51 1.82 -39.61
CA GLY A 103 -31.52 3.23 -39.97
C GLY A 103 -30.18 3.93 -39.69
N PRO A 104 -29.87 5.06 -40.35
CA PRO A 104 -28.54 5.67 -40.27
C PRO A 104 -28.19 6.18 -38.86
N LYS A 105 -29.16 6.76 -38.14
CA LYS A 105 -28.96 7.23 -36.75
C LYS A 105 -28.77 6.06 -35.77
N ALA A 106 -29.60 5.03 -35.90
CA ALA A 106 -29.49 3.81 -35.11
C ALA A 106 -28.15 3.12 -35.37
N ASN A 107 -27.72 3.05 -36.63
CA ASN A 107 -26.44 2.44 -37.01
C ASN A 107 -25.25 3.17 -36.39
N ARG A 108 -25.23 4.50 -36.40
CA ARG A 108 -24.20 5.30 -35.72
C ARG A 108 -24.16 5.01 -34.21
N ARG A 109 -25.32 4.93 -33.56
CA ARG A 109 -25.40 4.63 -32.12
C ARG A 109 -24.92 3.22 -31.79
N ARG A 110 -25.23 2.23 -32.63
CA ARG A 110 -24.70 0.87 -32.51
C ARG A 110 -23.18 0.85 -32.63
N GLN A 111 -22.64 1.51 -33.65
CA GLN A 111 -21.19 1.62 -33.85
C GLN A 111 -20.51 2.27 -32.63
N GLN A 112 -21.07 3.36 -32.10
CA GLN A 112 -20.57 4.00 -30.89
C GLN A 112 -20.56 3.04 -29.69
N TRP A 113 -21.63 2.27 -29.50
CA TRP A 113 -21.70 1.29 -28.42
C TRP A 113 -20.70 0.14 -28.59
N ALA A 114 -20.44 -0.31 -29.81
CA ALA A 114 -19.41 -1.30 -30.07
C ALA A 114 -18.01 -0.78 -29.70
N ILE A 115 -17.70 0.48 -30.05
CA ILE A 115 -16.44 1.12 -29.67
C ILE A 115 -16.30 1.17 -28.15
N GLU A 116 -17.34 1.58 -27.44
CA GLU A 116 -17.30 1.64 -25.97
C GLU A 116 -17.15 0.28 -25.31
N ILE A 117 -17.75 -0.77 -25.87
CA ILE A 117 -17.59 -2.14 -25.39
C ILE A 117 -16.14 -2.61 -25.59
N LEU A 118 -15.57 -2.36 -26.77
CA LEU A 118 -14.18 -2.72 -27.07
C LEU A 118 -13.20 -1.97 -26.17
N ALA A 119 -13.43 -0.69 -25.91
CA ALA A 119 -12.64 0.11 -24.98
C ALA A 119 -12.74 -0.43 -23.54
N ALA A 120 -13.94 -0.80 -23.08
CA ALA A 120 -14.13 -1.40 -21.76
C ALA A 120 -13.32 -2.70 -21.60
N ILE A 121 -13.34 -3.55 -22.63
CA ILE A 121 -12.61 -4.82 -22.65
C ILE A 121 -11.10 -4.56 -22.68
N HIS A 122 -10.65 -3.59 -23.47
CA HIS A 122 -9.24 -3.15 -23.48
C HIS A 122 -8.80 -2.75 -22.06
N ASP A 123 -9.52 -1.84 -21.40
CA ASP A 123 -9.15 -1.33 -20.08
C ASP A 123 -9.14 -2.45 -19.02
N ALA A 124 -10.08 -3.41 -19.13
CA ALA A 124 -10.13 -4.57 -18.24
C ALA A 124 -8.92 -5.50 -18.42
N LEU A 125 -8.52 -5.75 -19.68
CA LEU A 125 -7.35 -6.58 -19.99
C LEU A 125 -6.06 -5.92 -19.52
N GLU A 126 -5.91 -4.61 -19.74
CA GLU A 126 -4.76 -3.83 -19.28
C GLU A 126 -4.68 -3.83 -17.75
N HIS A 127 -5.82 -3.67 -17.07
CA HIS A 127 -5.87 -3.69 -15.61
C HIS A 127 -5.55 -5.07 -15.04
N ASN A 128 -6.14 -6.14 -15.57
CA ASN A 128 -5.86 -7.51 -15.11
C ASN A 128 -4.40 -7.89 -15.35
N PHE A 129 -3.82 -7.48 -16.48
CA PHE A 129 -2.39 -7.68 -16.72
C PHE A 129 -1.52 -6.89 -15.73
N THR A 130 -1.85 -5.64 -15.46
CA THR A 130 -1.09 -4.82 -14.50
C THR A 130 -1.16 -5.42 -13.09
N ALA A 131 -2.32 -5.95 -12.70
CA ALA A 131 -2.56 -6.55 -11.39
C ALA A 131 -1.87 -7.92 -11.22
N GLN A 132 -2.01 -8.82 -12.19
CA GLN A 132 -1.56 -10.21 -12.07
C GLN A 132 -0.20 -10.47 -12.73
N ARG A 133 0.31 -9.54 -13.56
CA ARG A 133 1.49 -9.70 -14.45
C ARG A 133 1.45 -10.90 -15.41
N ALA A 134 0.39 -11.69 -15.36
CA ALA A 134 0.08 -12.75 -16.27
C ALA A 134 -1.42 -12.70 -16.56
N LEU A 135 -1.79 -12.93 -17.81
CA LEU A 135 -3.18 -13.16 -18.21
C LEU A 135 -3.38 -14.66 -18.44
N ASP A 136 -4.57 -15.15 -18.10
CA ASP A 136 -5.00 -16.49 -18.46
C ASP A 136 -4.89 -16.68 -20.00
N PRO A 137 -4.19 -17.72 -20.49
CA PRO A 137 -4.11 -17.99 -21.92
C PRO A 137 -5.48 -18.16 -22.59
N ALA A 138 -6.50 -18.63 -21.86
CA ALA A 138 -7.86 -18.72 -22.37
C ALA A 138 -8.44 -17.33 -22.66
N LEU A 139 -8.21 -16.37 -21.75
CA LEU A 139 -8.66 -14.99 -21.89
C LEU A 139 -8.01 -14.29 -23.09
N VAL A 140 -6.71 -14.48 -23.29
CA VAL A 140 -5.97 -13.96 -24.46
C VAL A 140 -6.53 -14.54 -25.76
N THR A 141 -6.83 -15.84 -25.77
CA THR A 141 -7.39 -16.51 -26.95
C THR A 141 -8.78 -15.97 -27.31
N GLU A 142 -9.66 -15.79 -26.33
CA GLU A 142 -10.98 -15.20 -26.56
C GLU A 142 -10.90 -13.73 -27.01
N ALA A 143 -9.98 -12.95 -26.44
CA ALA A 143 -9.77 -11.56 -26.85
C ALA A 143 -9.28 -11.45 -28.30
N GLN A 144 -8.41 -12.36 -28.75
CA GLN A 144 -7.99 -12.44 -30.15
C GLN A 144 -9.13 -12.83 -31.10
N LEU A 145 -10.02 -13.74 -30.66
CA LEU A 145 -11.22 -14.11 -31.43
C LEU A 145 -12.19 -12.93 -31.54
N LEU A 146 -12.39 -12.19 -30.46
CA LEU A 146 -13.19 -10.97 -30.46
C LEU A 146 -12.61 -9.92 -31.42
N ALA A 147 -11.30 -9.68 -31.39
CA ALA A 147 -10.64 -8.73 -32.30
C ALA A 147 -10.88 -9.10 -33.77
N LYS A 148 -10.75 -10.38 -34.12
CA LYS A 148 -11.04 -10.89 -35.48
C LYS A 148 -12.50 -10.70 -35.86
N ALA A 149 -13.43 -11.03 -34.96
CA ALA A 149 -14.86 -10.87 -35.21
C ALA A 149 -15.23 -9.39 -35.40
N ALA A 150 -14.78 -8.49 -34.52
CA ALA A 150 -15.04 -7.07 -34.61
C ALA A 150 -14.44 -6.42 -35.88
N LYS A 151 -13.26 -6.87 -36.31
CA LYS A 151 -12.62 -6.45 -37.57
C LYS A 151 -13.45 -6.86 -38.79
N SER A 152 -14.01 -8.08 -38.78
CA SER A 152 -14.90 -8.54 -39.85
C SER A 152 -16.21 -7.74 -39.94
N SER A 153 -16.65 -7.18 -38.81
CA SER A 153 -17.80 -6.29 -38.72
C SER A 153 -17.49 -4.82 -39.02
N GLY A 154 -16.24 -4.49 -39.37
CA GLY A 154 -15.81 -3.14 -39.76
C GLY A 154 -15.49 -2.19 -38.60
N HIS A 155 -15.22 -2.70 -37.39
CA HIS A 155 -14.82 -1.89 -36.24
C HIS A 155 -13.30 -1.74 -36.15
N ASP A 156 -12.84 -0.60 -35.63
CA ASP A 156 -11.44 -0.39 -35.31
C ASP A 156 -11.05 -1.20 -34.07
N VAL A 157 -10.01 -2.03 -34.22
CA VAL A 157 -9.49 -2.93 -33.17
C VAL A 157 -8.00 -2.69 -32.92
N ALA A 158 -7.40 -1.65 -33.50
CA ALA A 158 -5.96 -1.40 -33.42
C ALA A 158 -5.44 -1.37 -31.96
N ALA A 159 -6.12 -0.62 -31.08
CA ALA A 159 -5.74 -0.54 -29.67
C ALA A 159 -5.78 -1.89 -28.95
N LEU A 160 -6.77 -2.74 -29.26
CA LEU A 160 -6.89 -4.08 -28.67
C LEU A 160 -5.81 -5.03 -29.21
N GLU A 161 -5.51 -4.97 -30.51
CA GLU A 161 -4.44 -5.76 -31.14
C GLU A 161 -3.05 -5.35 -30.59
N ASP A 162 -2.79 -4.05 -30.43
CA ASP A 162 -1.56 -3.50 -29.86
C ASP A 162 -1.36 -3.92 -28.40
N LEU A 163 -2.42 -3.84 -27.59
CA LEU A 163 -2.39 -4.32 -26.21
C LEU A 163 -2.05 -5.81 -26.20
N LEU A 164 -2.76 -6.66 -26.94
CA LEU A 164 -2.48 -8.11 -26.99
C LEU A 164 -1.05 -8.43 -27.45
N ALA A 165 -0.49 -7.66 -28.38
CA ALA A 165 0.90 -7.81 -28.83
C ALA A 165 1.91 -7.42 -27.75
N SER A 166 1.67 -6.32 -27.03
CA SER A 166 2.49 -5.87 -25.89
C SER A 166 2.49 -6.89 -24.74
N LEU A 167 1.33 -7.50 -24.48
CA LEU A 167 1.14 -8.54 -23.47
C LEU A 167 1.91 -9.80 -23.83
N HIS A 168 1.82 -10.26 -25.08
CA HIS A 168 2.58 -11.40 -25.57
C HIS A 168 4.09 -11.18 -25.49
N THR A 169 4.58 -9.98 -25.81
CA THR A 169 6.01 -9.66 -25.74
C THR A 169 6.51 -9.57 -24.30
N ALA A 170 5.71 -9.01 -23.38
CA ALA A 170 6.02 -8.99 -21.95
C ALA A 170 6.06 -10.41 -21.35
N GLN A 171 5.06 -11.25 -21.65
CA GLN A 171 5.00 -12.63 -21.16
C GLN A 171 6.13 -13.51 -21.73
N LYS A 172 6.57 -13.25 -22.97
CA LYS A 172 7.74 -13.92 -23.58
C LYS A 172 9.05 -13.52 -22.91
N ARG A 173 9.20 -12.25 -22.50
CA ARG A 173 10.38 -11.78 -21.73
C ARG A 173 10.46 -12.47 -20.38
N GLU A 174 9.34 -12.58 -19.67
CA GLU A 174 9.29 -13.28 -18.37
C GLU A 174 9.58 -14.78 -18.50
N ARG A 175 9.06 -15.46 -19.53
CA ARG A 175 9.35 -16.89 -19.79
C ARG A 175 10.79 -17.16 -20.24
N SER A 176 11.48 -16.17 -20.78
CA SER A 176 12.89 -16.28 -21.19
C SER A 176 13.88 -16.03 -20.04
N ALA A 177 13.40 -15.50 -18.91
CA ALA A 177 14.19 -15.45 -17.68
C ALA A 177 14.25 -16.87 -17.08
N LYS A 178 15.45 -17.40 -16.86
CA LYS A 178 15.63 -18.73 -16.25
C LYS A 178 14.94 -18.78 -14.88
N PRO A 179 14.26 -19.89 -14.53
CA PRO A 179 13.61 -20.01 -13.24
C PRO A 179 14.71 -20.15 -12.18
N VAL A 180 14.84 -19.15 -11.32
CA VAL A 180 15.49 -19.34 -10.02
C VAL A 180 14.44 -19.97 -9.13
N THR A 181 14.71 -21.19 -8.67
CA THR A 181 13.88 -21.94 -7.74
C THR A 181 13.68 -21.13 -6.47
N VAL A 182 12.49 -20.55 -6.29
CA VAL A 182 12.10 -19.90 -5.04
C VAL A 182 11.47 -20.97 -4.15
N HIS A 183 12.21 -21.41 -3.13
CA HIS A 183 11.59 -21.96 -1.93
C HIS A 183 10.88 -20.79 -1.23
N GLU A 184 9.55 -20.83 -1.15
CA GLU A 184 8.76 -19.90 -0.33
C GLU A 184 9.02 -20.19 1.15
N GLN A 185 10.06 -19.57 1.69
CA GLN A 185 9.97 -18.97 3.02
C GLN A 185 9.54 -17.51 2.82
N PRO A 186 8.81 -16.89 3.78
CA PRO A 186 8.51 -15.47 3.73
C PRO A 186 9.78 -14.69 4.07
N THR A 187 10.76 -14.73 3.17
CA THR A 187 11.87 -13.80 3.17
C THR A 187 11.29 -12.49 2.65
N LEU A 188 11.25 -11.48 3.50
CA LEU A 188 10.98 -10.09 3.13
C LEU A 188 11.62 -9.84 1.76
N LEU A 189 10.79 -9.55 0.76
CA LEU A 189 11.26 -9.25 -0.58
C LEU A 189 12.06 -7.95 -0.50
N THR A 190 13.36 -8.05 -0.28
CA THR A 190 14.29 -6.97 -0.59
C THR A 190 14.41 -6.93 -2.11
N ARG A 191 13.32 -6.49 -2.77
CA ARG A 191 13.37 -6.09 -4.17
C ARG A 191 14.18 -4.81 -4.20
N ASP A 192 15.45 -4.92 -4.50
CA ASP A 192 16.25 -3.76 -4.84
C ASP A 192 15.63 -3.08 -6.07
N LEU A 193 15.29 -1.81 -5.91
CA LEU A 193 14.78 -0.98 -6.99
C LEU A 193 15.93 -0.66 -7.95
N ASP A 194 15.73 -0.91 -9.24
CA ASP A 194 16.64 -0.43 -10.29
C ASP A 194 16.82 1.08 -10.21
N ALA A 195 17.92 1.62 -10.75
CA ALA A 195 18.20 3.05 -10.73
C ALA A 195 17.04 3.91 -11.26
N ARG A 196 16.36 3.45 -12.32
CA ARG A 196 15.18 4.09 -12.88
C ARG A 196 13.98 4.05 -11.91
N GLY A 197 13.71 2.90 -11.30
CA GLY A 197 12.63 2.75 -10.32
C GLY A 197 12.85 3.60 -9.07
N ARG A 198 14.11 3.77 -8.64
CA ARG A 198 14.46 4.70 -7.54
C ARG A 198 14.21 6.15 -7.93
N ALA A 199 14.57 6.56 -9.15
CA ALA A 199 14.32 7.92 -9.62
C ALA A 199 12.82 8.23 -9.76
N GLU A 200 12.03 7.27 -10.26
CA GLU A 200 10.57 7.37 -10.35
C GLU A 200 9.96 7.46 -8.93
N LEU A 201 10.32 6.55 -8.03
CA LEU A 201 9.85 6.57 -6.64
C LEU A 201 10.22 7.88 -5.92
N ARG A 202 11.44 8.37 -6.12
CA ARG A 202 11.90 9.64 -5.55
C ARG A 202 11.05 10.82 -6.05
N ARG A 203 10.72 10.85 -7.34
CA ARG A 203 9.86 11.89 -7.94
C ARG A 203 8.43 11.81 -7.39
N ASP A 204 7.87 10.61 -7.30
CA ASP A 204 6.50 10.39 -6.84
C ASP A 204 6.33 10.75 -5.36
N LEU A 205 7.28 10.33 -4.50
CA LEU A 205 7.28 10.68 -3.08
C LEU A 205 7.41 12.19 -2.87
N ARG A 206 8.27 12.88 -3.64
CA ARG A 206 8.38 14.34 -3.58
C ARG A 206 7.08 15.01 -3.99
N ALA A 207 6.48 14.61 -5.11
CA ALA A 207 5.24 15.20 -5.61
C ALA A 207 4.06 14.98 -4.64
N LEU A 208 3.98 13.80 -4.04
CA LEU A 208 2.95 13.49 -3.05
C LEU A 208 3.15 14.29 -1.77
N ALA A 209 4.38 14.38 -1.25
CA ALA A 209 4.69 15.21 -0.09
C ALA A 209 4.40 16.69 -0.32
N GLU A 210 4.76 17.25 -1.49
CA GLU A 210 4.41 18.62 -1.88
C GLU A 210 2.89 18.83 -1.91
N ARG A 211 2.13 17.85 -2.40
CA ARG A 211 0.67 17.94 -2.42
C ARG A 211 0.09 17.92 -1.01
N ILE A 212 0.58 17.04 -0.12
CA ILE A 212 0.13 16.97 1.28
C ILE A 212 0.38 18.30 1.97
N THR A 213 1.60 18.85 1.90
CA THR A 213 1.95 20.13 2.57
C THR A 213 1.12 21.33 2.08
N ARG A 214 0.54 21.30 0.87
CA ARG A 214 -0.37 22.37 0.41
C ARG A 214 -1.73 22.36 1.11
N PHE A 215 -2.19 21.19 1.55
CA PHE A 215 -3.47 21.04 2.25
C PHE A 215 -3.28 21.03 3.77
N GLU A 216 -2.23 20.36 4.25
CA GLU A 216 -1.91 20.15 5.66
C GLU A 216 -0.43 20.48 5.87
N PRO A 217 -0.08 21.74 6.24
CA PRO A 217 1.30 22.14 6.45
C PRO A 217 1.93 21.50 7.71
N ASP A 218 1.11 21.04 8.66
CA ASP A 218 1.51 20.38 9.90
C ASP A 218 1.61 18.84 9.78
N ALA A 219 1.37 18.28 8.59
CA ALA A 219 1.42 16.83 8.37
C ALA A 219 2.86 16.29 8.40
N ALA A 220 3.25 15.70 9.53
CA ALA A 220 4.57 15.08 9.75
C ALA A 220 4.97 14.09 8.64
N LEU A 221 4.03 13.29 8.15
CA LEU A 221 4.23 12.31 7.08
C LEU A 221 4.86 12.93 5.81
N ALA A 222 4.45 14.15 5.43
CA ALA A 222 4.99 14.80 4.24
C ALA A 222 6.50 15.10 4.38
N TYR A 223 6.93 15.46 5.59
CA TYR A 223 8.32 15.74 5.89
C TYR A 223 9.15 14.46 5.90
N GLU A 224 8.63 13.37 6.48
CA GLU A 224 9.27 12.05 6.46
C GLU A 224 9.44 11.53 5.03
N MET A 225 8.40 11.64 4.20
CA MET A 225 8.44 11.24 2.79
C MET A 225 9.52 12.00 2.01
N ARG A 226 9.70 13.31 2.26
CA ARG A 226 10.77 14.09 1.65
C ARG A 226 12.15 13.59 2.06
N ARG A 227 12.36 13.27 3.34
CA ARG A 227 13.64 12.73 3.84
C ARG A 227 13.94 11.37 3.22
N TYR A 228 12.94 10.48 3.21
CA TYR A 228 13.07 9.18 2.57
C TYR A 228 13.44 9.33 1.10
N ALA A 229 12.74 10.19 0.36
CA ALA A 229 13.02 10.46 -1.05
C ALA A 229 14.42 11.08 -1.26
N ALA A 230 14.85 11.99 -0.37
CA ALA A 230 16.14 12.65 -0.47
C ALA A 230 17.30 11.68 -0.21
N TRP A 231 17.20 10.78 0.78
CA TRP A 231 18.24 9.78 1.09
C TRP A 231 18.14 8.48 0.28
N LEU A 232 17.11 8.31 -0.57
CA LEU A 232 16.92 7.10 -1.38
C LEU A 232 18.13 6.80 -2.30
N GLU A 233 18.77 7.84 -2.83
CA GLU A 233 19.96 7.73 -3.69
C GLU A 233 21.28 7.71 -2.90
N PHE A 234 21.31 8.29 -1.70
CA PHE A 234 22.53 8.47 -0.90
C PHE A 234 22.70 7.35 0.13
N ARG A 235 22.53 6.08 -0.25
CA ARG A 235 22.68 4.95 0.70
C ARG A 235 24.13 4.68 1.12
N ILE A 236 25.09 5.17 0.35
CA ILE A 236 26.52 4.99 0.58
C ILE A 236 27.14 6.38 0.80
N ILE A 237 28.23 6.42 1.56
CA ILE A 237 28.99 7.64 1.83
C ILE A 237 29.52 8.20 0.51
N PRO A 238 29.41 9.52 0.28
CA PRO A 238 30.00 10.16 -0.90
C PRO A 238 31.51 9.94 -0.98
N GLN A 239 32.09 10.13 -2.18
CA GLN A 239 33.51 9.88 -2.40
C GLN A 239 34.39 10.75 -1.47
N LEU A 240 35.43 10.13 -0.93
CA LEU A 240 36.42 10.77 -0.08
C LEU A 240 37.64 11.18 -0.90
N ASN A 241 38.21 12.33 -0.56
CA ASN A 241 39.45 12.86 -1.11
C ASN A 241 40.67 12.16 -0.48
N GLU A 242 41.86 12.38 -1.05
CA GLU A 242 43.13 11.80 -0.56
C GLU A 242 43.41 12.11 0.93
N ALA A 243 42.82 13.18 1.46
CA ALA A 243 42.91 13.59 2.86
C ALA A 243 41.87 12.92 3.80
N GLY A 244 41.00 12.03 3.29
CA GLY A 244 39.95 11.37 4.07
C GLY A 244 38.69 12.21 4.33
N ASN A 245 38.55 13.35 3.65
CA ASN A 245 37.39 14.25 3.73
C ASN A 245 36.43 14.01 2.55
N LEU A 246 35.16 14.36 2.69
CA LEU A 246 34.19 14.32 1.58
C LEU A 246 34.63 15.29 0.47
N ASP A 247 34.52 14.88 -0.79
CA ASP A 247 34.79 15.77 -1.95
C ASP A 247 33.76 16.91 -2.08
N GLN A 248 32.62 16.74 -1.43
CA GLN A 248 31.55 17.73 -1.42
C GLN A 248 31.94 18.96 -0.60
N GLN A 249 31.58 20.13 -1.13
CA GLN A 249 31.68 21.40 -0.43
C GLN A 249 30.54 21.52 0.59
N PRO A 250 30.79 22.14 1.77
CA PRO A 250 29.71 22.43 2.70
C PRO A 250 28.76 23.49 2.16
N MET A 251 27.62 23.64 2.82
CA MET A 251 26.68 24.69 2.50
C MET A 251 27.34 26.09 2.64
N PRO A 252 27.19 26.99 1.66
CA PRO A 252 27.75 28.34 1.74
C PRO A 252 27.25 29.12 2.96
N ALA A 253 28.15 29.81 3.66
CA ALA A 253 27.84 30.52 4.91
C ALA A 253 26.71 31.56 4.76
N ASN A 254 26.67 32.26 3.62
CA ASN A 254 25.60 33.22 3.32
C ASN A 254 24.20 32.59 3.31
N ILE A 255 24.09 31.33 2.85
CA ILE A 255 22.82 30.59 2.83
C ILE A 255 22.46 30.10 4.23
N VAL A 256 23.46 29.64 4.99
CA VAL A 256 23.26 29.23 6.39
C VAL A 256 22.76 30.41 7.22
N ASP A 257 23.37 31.59 7.07
CA ASP A 257 22.98 32.79 7.79
C ASP A 257 21.58 33.31 7.37
N GLU A 258 21.23 33.20 6.08
CA GLU A 258 19.87 33.50 5.59
C GLU A 258 18.81 32.63 6.30
N PHE A 259 19.03 31.31 6.38
CA PHE A 259 18.08 30.41 7.04
C PHE A 259 18.11 30.50 8.57
N ARG A 260 19.24 30.86 9.18
CA ARG A 260 19.29 31.19 10.62
C ARG A 260 18.42 32.40 10.94
N ALA A 261 18.47 33.44 10.10
CA ALA A 261 17.59 34.60 10.24
C ALA A 261 16.10 34.21 10.07
N TYR A 262 15.78 33.31 9.14
CA TYR A 262 14.42 32.78 9.00
C TYR A 262 13.98 31.91 10.19
N ALA A 263 14.89 31.25 10.89
CA ALA A 263 14.56 30.50 12.09
C ALA A 263 14.13 31.40 13.28
N GLU A 264 14.58 32.66 13.32
CA GLU A 264 14.13 33.64 14.32
C GLU A 264 12.71 34.15 14.05
N ARG A 265 12.31 34.23 12.77
CA ARG A 265 10.99 34.66 12.32
C ARG A 265 10.46 33.67 11.29
N PRO A 266 9.96 32.50 11.74
CA PRO A 266 9.58 31.44 10.83
C PRO A 266 8.31 31.81 10.04
N SER A 267 8.26 31.35 8.80
CA SER A 267 7.07 31.36 7.96
C SER A 267 6.97 30.03 7.22
N ASP A 268 5.75 29.62 6.84
CA ASP A 268 5.56 28.39 6.05
C ASP A 268 6.32 28.46 4.72
N THR A 269 6.44 29.65 4.12
CA THR A 269 7.19 29.87 2.89
C THR A 269 8.70 29.70 3.08
N ALA A 270 9.24 30.18 4.21
CA ALA A 270 10.64 30.01 4.54
C ALA A 270 10.96 28.54 4.84
N LEU A 271 10.07 27.84 5.55
CA LEU A 271 10.20 26.40 5.81
C LEU A 271 10.17 25.62 4.50
N ALA A 272 9.21 25.89 3.60
CA ALA A 272 9.14 25.23 2.29
C ALA A 272 10.41 25.46 1.44
N ARG A 273 11.00 26.66 1.50
CA ARG A 273 12.25 26.97 0.79
C ARG A 273 13.45 26.22 1.37
N LEU A 274 13.51 26.07 2.69
CA LEU A 274 14.54 25.27 3.37
C LEU A 274 14.40 23.78 3.01
N GLU A 275 13.16 23.27 2.98
CA GLU A 275 12.84 21.90 2.60
C GLU A 275 13.29 21.55 1.17
N GLU A 276 13.07 22.46 0.22
CA GLU A 276 13.55 22.29 -1.15
C GLU A 276 15.09 22.24 -1.22
N ARG A 277 15.76 23.04 -0.38
CA ARG A 277 17.22 23.02 -0.27
C ARG A 277 17.71 21.68 0.29
N LEU A 278 17.09 21.19 1.36
CA LEU A 278 17.41 19.92 2.01
C LEU A 278 17.19 18.72 1.09
N TYR A 279 16.20 18.79 0.21
CA TYR A 279 16.00 17.74 -0.81
C TYR A 279 17.19 17.61 -1.78
N ASN A 280 17.86 18.71 -2.09
CA ASN A 280 19.03 18.75 -2.97
C ASN A 280 20.35 18.49 -2.22
N SER A 281 20.39 18.79 -0.91
CA SER A 281 21.57 18.64 -0.05
C SER A 281 21.20 17.91 1.24
N PRO A 282 20.97 16.58 1.18
CA PRO A 282 20.32 15.85 2.27
C PRO A 282 21.23 15.58 3.46
N ASP A 283 22.56 15.58 3.29
CA ASP A 283 23.53 15.40 4.37
C ASP A 283 23.90 16.72 5.08
N TRP A 284 23.21 17.83 4.77
CA TRP A 284 23.34 19.09 5.53
C TRP A 284 22.50 19.04 6.82
N PHE A 285 23.06 18.42 7.86
CA PHE A 285 22.36 18.20 9.14
C PHE A 285 22.00 19.47 9.91
N GLU A 286 22.81 20.53 9.80
CA GLU A 286 22.47 21.83 10.39
C GLU A 286 21.17 22.40 9.78
N GLY A 287 20.94 22.21 8.48
CA GLY A 287 19.70 22.63 7.85
C GLY A 287 18.49 21.84 8.36
N HIS A 288 18.63 20.55 8.69
CA HIS A 288 17.56 19.76 9.31
C HIS A 288 17.23 20.27 10.72
N GLN A 289 18.23 20.67 11.51
CA GLN A 289 18.01 21.31 12.81
C GLN A 289 17.27 22.65 12.66
N LEU A 290 17.63 23.46 11.67
CA LEU A 290 16.95 24.73 11.39
C LEU A 290 15.49 24.48 10.98
N ALA A 291 15.22 23.47 10.15
CA ALA A 291 13.86 23.10 9.74
C ALA A 291 13.02 22.62 10.93
N ALA A 292 13.58 21.79 11.80
CA ALA A 292 12.99 21.35 13.05
C ALA A 292 12.65 22.54 13.96
N ARG A 293 13.59 23.46 14.17
CA ARG A 293 13.37 24.69 14.97
C ARG A 293 12.31 25.61 14.36
N MET A 294 12.29 25.77 13.04
CA MET A 294 11.26 26.54 12.33
C MET A 294 9.88 25.90 12.52
N ALA A 295 9.77 24.58 12.37
CA ALA A 295 8.53 23.83 12.60
C ALA A 295 8.05 23.96 14.06
N GLN A 296 8.96 23.85 15.03
CA GLN A 296 8.66 24.03 16.45
C GLN A 296 8.12 25.44 16.73
N ASN A 297 8.76 26.49 16.19
CA ASN A 297 8.35 27.87 16.37
C ASN A 297 7.01 28.20 15.66
N LEU A 298 6.62 27.45 14.62
CA LEU A 298 5.31 27.54 13.98
C LEU A 298 4.21 26.74 14.71
N GLY A 299 4.58 25.92 15.71
CA GLY A 299 3.65 25.06 16.46
C GLY A 299 3.48 23.66 15.88
N TYR A 300 4.26 23.28 14.87
CA TYR A 300 4.22 21.94 14.25
C TYR A 300 5.11 20.95 15.02
N SER A 301 4.71 20.59 16.24
CA SER A 301 5.49 19.72 17.13
C SER A 301 5.73 18.31 16.57
N GLN A 302 4.73 17.76 15.85
CA GLN A 302 4.87 16.44 15.22
C GLN A 302 5.87 16.47 14.05
N VAL A 303 5.94 17.59 13.32
CA VAL A 303 6.89 17.78 12.22
C VAL A 303 8.31 17.88 12.77
N ASP A 304 8.52 18.66 13.83
CA ASP A 304 9.82 18.76 14.52
C ASP A 304 10.32 17.36 14.97
N ALA A 305 9.45 16.59 15.64
CA ALA A 305 9.78 15.24 16.08
C ALA A 305 10.14 14.32 14.90
N ALA A 306 9.36 14.37 13.82
CA ALA A 306 9.59 13.55 12.63
C ALA A 306 10.91 13.90 11.91
N ILE A 307 11.22 15.20 11.76
CA ILE A 307 12.48 15.66 11.16
C ILE A 307 13.67 15.20 12.01
N THR A 308 13.57 15.37 13.32
CA THR A 308 14.61 14.98 14.27
C THR A 308 14.83 13.47 14.26
N GLN A 309 13.76 12.67 14.25
CA GLN A 309 13.86 11.22 14.21
C GLN A 309 14.47 10.73 12.88
N ALA A 310 14.03 11.27 11.74
CA ALA A 310 14.57 10.90 10.43
C ALA A 310 16.08 11.21 10.33
N ALA A 311 16.54 12.33 10.91
CA ALA A 311 17.96 12.66 10.98
C ALA A 311 18.75 11.66 11.87
N ARG A 312 18.18 11.22 12.99
CA ARG A 312 18.78 10.17 13.84
C ARG A 312 18.86 8.85 13.12
N ASP A 313 17.80 8.43 12.45
CA ASP A 313 17.75 7.17 11.70
C ASP A 313 18.81 7.14 10.60
N ARG A 314 19.03 8.28 9.94
CA ARG A 314 20.09 8.44 8.95
C ARG A 314 21.48 8.23 9.54
N LEU A 315 21.76 8.84 10.69
CA LEU A 315 23.05 8.72 11.38
C LEU A 315 23.24 7.31 11.99
N ALA A 316 22.17 6.67 12.42
CA ALA A 316 22.20 5.28 12.88
C ALA A 316 22.51 4.31 11.72
N ALA A 317 21.98 4.58 10.52
CA ALA A 317 22.26 3.80 9.33
C ALA A 317 23.69 4.01 8.79
N LEU A 318 24.26 5.22 8.94
CA LEU A 318 25.61 5.57 8.51
C LEU A 318 26.36 6.31 9.63
N PRO A 319 26.88 5.58 10.64
CA PRO A 319 27.56 6.19 11.79
C PRO A 319 28.85 6.93 11.42
N GLU A 320 29.46 6.58 10.28
CA GLU A 320 30.68 7.23 9.78
C GLU A 320 30.49 8.73 9.52
N LEU A 321 29.27 9.18 9.20
CA LEU A 321 28.94 10.60 8.99
C LEU A 321 29.22 11.47 10.23
N LEU A 322 29.28 10.88 11.43
CA LEU A 322 29.62 11.61 12.66
C LEU A 322 31.09 12.04 12.72
N THR A 323 31.97 11.32 12.04
CA THR A 323 33.43 11.54 12.07
C THR A 323 33.97 12.22 10.82
N LEU A 324 33.16 12.32 9.77
CA LEU A 324 33.57 12.86 8.48
C LEU A 324 33.59 14.39 8.47
N HIS A 325 34.46 14.93 7.63
CA HIS A 325 34.61 16.36 7.39
C HIS A 325 34.35 16.66 5.91
N TRP A 326 33.81 17.84 5.64
CA TRP A 326 33.68 18.39 4.29
C TRP A 326 35.06 18.72 3.69
N ALA A 327 35.11 19.01 2.39
CA ALA A 327 36.35 19.34 1.68
C ALA A 327 37.16 20.49 2.31
N ASN A 328 36.50 21.43 2.99
CA ASN A 328 37.14 22.55 3.69
C ASN A 328 37.57 22.23 5.13
N GLY A 329 37.44 20.98 5.58
CA GLY A 329 37.78 20.54 6.95
C GLY A 329 36.71 20.81 8.01
N THR A 330 35.54 21.35 7.64
CA THR A 330 34.43 21.53 8.59
C THR A 330 33.76 20.18 8.87
N PRO A 331 33.43 19.81 10.12
CA PRO A 331 32.76 18.55 10.40
C PRO A 331 31.37 18.50 9.78
N VAL A 332 30.94 17.32 9.31
CA VAL A 332 29.60 17.09 8.76
C VAL A 332 28.54 17.24 9.85
N VAL A 333 28.81 16.69 11.04
CA VAL A 333 28.01 16.89 12.25
C VAL A 333 28.83 17.70 13.24
N GLY A 334 28.53 19.01 13.31
CA GLY A 334 29.16 19.90 14.27
C GLY A 334 28.79 19.58 15.73
N GLU A 335 29.67 19.96 16.65
CA GLU A 335 29.43 19.89 18.10
C GLU A 335 28.06 20.46 18.57
N PRO A 336 27.58 21.63 18.07
CA PRO A 336 26.28 22.17 18.52
C PRO A 336 25.06 21.35 18.06
N LEU A 337 25.22 20.40 17.13
CA LEU A 337 24.14 19.52 16.69
C LEU A 337 23.96 18.31 17.61
N MET A 338 25.00 17.93 18.35
CA MET A 338 24.98 16.75 19.22
C MET A 338 23.86 16.79 20.28
N PRO A 339 23.58 17.92 20.97
CA PRO A 339 22.49 17.98 21.94
C PRO A 339 21.10 17.75 21.32
N TRP A 340 20.88 18.21 20.08
CA TRP A 340 19.61 18.03 19.37
C TRP A 340 19.41 16.57 18.90
N LEU A 341 20.51 15.93 18.49
CA LEU A 341 20.50 14.54 18.04
C LEU A 341 20.38 13.53 19.18
N ARG A 342 20.74 13.87 20.41
CA ARG A 342 20.54 12.99 21.57
C ARG A 342 19.05 12.72 21.76
N PRO A 343 18.64 11.46 22.00
CA PRO A 343 17.26 11.18 22.35
C PRO A 343 16.96 11.86 23.68
N SER A 344 15.99 12.78 23.67
CA SER A 344 15.38 13.26 24.91
C SER A 344 14.76 12.03 25.58
N GLN A 345 15.36 11.53 26.66
CA GLN A 345 14.59 10.72 27.58
C GLN A 345 13.48 11.61 28.16
N VAL A 346 12.31 11.02 28.43
CA VAL A 346 11.04 11.62 28.89
C VAL A 346 10.29 12.35 27.74
N GLU A 347 9.05 12.06 27.31
CA GLU A 347 7.85 11.54 27.99
C GLU A 347 6.83 10.88 27.02
N SER A 348 6.38 9.67 27.38
CA SER A 348 5.01 9.22 27.17
C SER A 348 4.16 9.77 28.32
N THR A 349 3.70 11.02 28.25
CA THR A 349 2.78 11.60 29.24
C THR A 349 1.44 11.90 28.60
N THR A 350 0.51 10.95 28.76
CA THR A 350 -0.92 11.26 28.70
C THR A 350 -1.24 12.15 29.90
N LYS A 351 -1.74 13.35 29.60
CA LYS A 351 -2.17 14.42 30.51
C LYS A 351 -2.83 13.91 31.81
N ALA A 352 -2.23 14.25 32.95
CA ALA A 352 -2.96 14.49 34.21
C ALA A 352 -2.72 15.93 34.66
N ARG A 353 -3.81 16.56 35.08
CA ARG A 353 -4.02 17.95 35.49
C ARG A 353 -3.18 18.33 36.74
N PRO A 354 -2.80 19.61 36.95
CA PRO A 354 -1.94 19.99 38.06
C PRO A 354 -2.75 20.23 39.33
N GLU A 355 -2.28 19.72 40.46
CA GLU A 355 -2.58 20.28 41.79
C GLU A 355 -1.30 20.45 42.62
N ALA A 356 -1.07 21.72 42.94
CA ALA A 356 -0.37 22.35 44.05
C ALA A 356 0.50 21.51 45.02
N GLY A 357 1.79 21.91 45.09
CA GLY A 357 2.49 22.35 46.31
C GLY A 357 2.82 21.32 47.40
N VAL A 358 4.12 21.11 47.68
CA VAL A 358 4.84 21.68 48.84
C VAL A 358 6.33 21.32 48.72
N ASP A 359 7.14 22.25 49.21
CA ASP A 359 8.58 22.45 49.14
C ASP A 359 9.50 21.35 49.75
N SER A 360 10.66 21.18 49.10
CA SER A 360 12.01 20.99 49.69
C SER A 360 12.45 19.57 50.15
N PRO A 361 13.77 19.34 50.40
CA PRO A 361 14.81 19.18 49.38
C PRO A 361 15.67 17.93 49.67
N GLU A 362 15.97 17.05 48.71
CA GLU A 362 17.14 16.14 48.82
C GLU A 362 17.40 15.42 47.49
N ASN A 363 18.07 16.14 46.59
CA ASN A 363 19.05 15.51 45.73
C ASN A 363 20.07 14.85 46.66
N HIS A 364 19.97 13.54 46.90
CA HIS A 364 21.06 12.60 47.22
C HIS A 364 20.52 11.15 47.33
N VAL A 365 19.66 10.72 46.41
CA VAL A 365 19.49 9.29 46.08
C VAL A 365 19.47 9.15 44.56
N ALA A 366 20.48 9.72 43.90
CA ALA A 366 20.81 9.34 42.55
C ALA A 366 21.50 7.96 42.60
N GLN A 367 21.15 7.10 41.65
CA GLN A 367 21.92 5.94 41.15
C GLN A 367 21.62 4.52 41.68
N ALA A 368 20.63 4.29 42.56
CA ALA A 368 20.31 2.91 43.01
C ALA A 368 19.04 2.28 42.41
N GLU A 369 18.23 3.00 41.64
CA GLU A 369 16.90 2.54 41.21
C GLU A 369 16.80 2.10 39.74
N ILE A 370 17.91 2.04 38.98
CA ILE A 370 17.91 1.79 37.52
C ILE A 370 17.92 0.29 37.14
N GLU A 371 17.98 -0.64 38.10
CA GLU A 371 17.91 -2.09 37.81
C GLU A 371 16.88 -2.84 38.66
N ARG A 372 15.73 -2.23 38.98
CA ARG A 372 14.58 -3.05 39.38
C ARG A 372 13.85 -3.50 38.12
N GLU A 373 13.95 -4.79 37.81
CA GLU A 373 12.98 -5.42 36.91
C GLU A 373 11.58 -4.99 37.35
N PRO A 374 10.69 -4.62 36.41
CA PRO A 374 9.35 -4.20 36.75
C PRO A 374 8.69 -5.29 37.58
N ASP A 375 8.08 -4.89 38.70
CA ASP A 375 7.43 -5.81 39.63
C ASP A 375 6.43 -6.69 38.88
N LEU A 376 6.27 -7.95 39.29
CA LEU A 376 5.43 -8.92 38.58
C LEU A 376 4.02 -8.36 38.35
N GLU A 377 3.47 -7.66 39.34
CA GLU A 377 2.15 -7.01 39.24
C GLU A 377 2.09 -5.98 38.11
N SER A 378 3.15 -5.21 37.90
CA SER A 378 3.22 -4.24 36.80
C SER A 378 3.30 -4.93 35.43
N LYS A 379 4.06 -6.04 35.33
CA LYS A 379 4.14 -6.85 34.10
C LYS A 379 2.80 -7.52 33.78
N ILE A 380 2.09 -8.02 34.79
CA ILE A 380 0.75 -8.61 34.64
C ILE A 380 -0.25 -7.54 34.20
N ALA A 381 -0.27 -6.37 34.85
CA ALA A 381 -1.19 -5.29 34.51
C ALA A 381 -1.04 -4.83 33.04
N ILE A 382 0.20 -4.70 32.55
CA ILE A 382 0.48 -4.36 31.14
C ILE A 382 -0.06 -5.45 30.20
N LEU A 383 0.13 -6.72 30.55
CA LEU A 383 -0.32 -7.85 29.72
C LEU A 383 -1.85 -8.01 29.75
N GLU A 384 -2.50 -7.75 30.88
CA GLU A 384 -3.96 -7.78 31.05
C GLU A 384 -4.67 -6.67 30.27
N ASP A 385 -4.10 -5.45 30.18
CA ASP A 385 -4.66 -4.37 29.34
C ASP A 385 -4.51 -4.68 27.84
N VAL A 386 -3.41 -5.35 27.47
CA VAL A 386 -3.08 -5.66 26.07
C VAL A 386 -3.86 -6.89 25.54
N LEU A 387 -4.23 -7.84 26.40
CA LEU A 387 -4.97 -9.05 26.04
C LEU A 387 -6.35 -8.81 25.38
N PRO A 388 -7.23 -7.93 25.88
CA PRO A 388 -8.53 -7.65 25.27
C PRO A 388 -8.44 -6.80 23.99
N GLN A 389 -7.36 -6.04 23.82
CA GLN A 389 -7.18 -5.15 22.67
C GLN A 389 -6.64 -5.88 21.42
N ARG A 390 -6.15 -7.12 21.56
CA ARG A 390 -5.61 -7.93 20.44
C ARG A 390 -6.72 -8.76 19.78
N SER A 391 -7.16 -8.33 18.60
CA SER A 391 -8.23 -8.98 17.81
C SER A 391 -7.82 -10.27 17.08
N LEU A 392 -6.51 -10.58 17.00
CA LEU A 392 -5.98 -11.74 16.29
C LEU A 392 -5.62 -12.90 17.25
N GLY A 393 -6.13 -14.11 16.94
CA GLY A 393 -5.93 -15.32 17.77
C GLY A 393 -4.46 -15.65 18.06
N ARG A 394 -3.57 -15.53 17.06
CA ARG A 394 -2.11 -15.74 17.23
C ARG A 394 -1.47 -14.72 18.18
N ALA A 395 -1.82 -13.44 18.05
CA ALA A 395 -1.28 -12.39 18.90
C ALA A 395 -1.70 -12.57 20.37
N ARG A 396 -2.91 -13.09 20.60
CA ARG A 396 -3.39 -13.47 21.93
C ARG A 396 -2.65 -14.69 22.49
N ALA A 397 -2.36 -15.70 21.68
CA ALA A 397 -1.57 -16.86 22.09
C ALA A 397 -0.14 -16.48 22.52
N LEU A 398 0.53 -15.60 21.75
CA LEU A 398 1.87 -15.10 22.10
C LEU A 398 1.88 -14.24 23.38
N ALA A 399 0.87 -13.40 23.57
CA ALA A 399 0.74 -12.62 24.80
C ALA A 399 0.54 -13.53 26.03
N LYS A 400 -0.29 -14.58 25.92
CA LYS A 400 -0.46 -15.58 26.98
C LYS A 400 0.81 -16.40 27.23
N LEU A 401 1.58 -16.72 26.20
CA LEU A 401 2.88 -17.40 26.34
C LEU A 401 3.87 -16.52 27.13
N ASN A 402 3.97 -15.24 26.78
CA ASN A 402 4.82 -14.29 27.51
C ASN A 402 4.39 -14.15 28.98
N LEU A 403 3.07 -14.07 29.23
CA LEU A 403 2.53 -14.05 30.59
C LEU A 403 2.90 -15.32 31.37
N ALA A 404 2.76 -16.49 30.76
CA ALA A 404 3.13 -17.76 31.39
C ALA A 404 4.64 -17.81 31.71
N MET A 405 5.50 -17.26 30.85
CA MET A 405 6.94 -17.18 31.08
C MET A 405 7.29 -16.25 32.24
N GLU A 406 6.65 -15.08 32.35
CA GLU A 406 6.87 -14.17 33.48
C GLU A 406 6.36 -14.80 34.79
N LEU A 407 5.19 -15.45 34.79
CA LEU A 407 4.68 -16.18 35.96
C LEU A 407 5.62 -17.32 36.39
N ALA A 408 6.22 -18.04 35.43
CA ALA A 408 7.18 -19.09 35.70
C ALA A 408 8.48 -18.54 36.34
N LYS A 409 9.00 -17.41 35.82
CA LYS A 409 10.17 -16.72 36.39
C LYS A 409 9.92 -16.26 37.83
N SER A 410 8.71 -15.84 38.13
CA SER A 410 8.31 -15.38 39.47
C SER A 410 7.89 -16.49 40.42
N GLY A 411 8.02 -17.75 40.04
CA GLY A 411 7.76 -18.91 40.90
C GLY A 411 6.31 -19.42 40.91
N LEU A 412 5.39 -18.81 40.15
CA LEU A 412 3.99 -19.23 40.01
C LEU A 412 3.82 -20.30 38.93
N ARG A 413 4.56 -21.41 39.06
CA ARG A 413 4.66 -22.47 38.05
C ARG A 413 3.31 -23.10 37.68
N ASN A 414 2.45 -23.38 38.66
CA ASN A 414 1.15 -24.00 38.41
C ASN A 414 0.25 -23.15 37.50
N HIS A 415 0.31 -21.83 37.66
CA HIS A 415 -0.44 -20.89 36.81
C HIS A 415 0.14 -20.83 35.41
N ALA A 416 1.48 -20.85 35.28
CA ALA A 416 2.15 -20.94 33.99
C ALA A 416 1.79 -22.24 33.24
N ILE A 417 1.77 -23.39 33.93
CA ILE A 417 1.39 -24.68 33.34
C ILE A 417 -0.06 -24.66 32.85
N LEU A 418 -0.99 -24.09 33.64
CA LEU A 418 -2.39 -24.01 33.25
C LEU A 418 -2.59 -23.15 32.00
N LEU A 419 -1.91 -22.00 31.92
CA LEU A 419 -1.95 -21.12 30.74
C LEU A 419 -1.32 -21.77 29.50
N LEU A 420 -0.18 -22.45 29.66
CA LEU A 420 0.45 -23.21 28.57
C LEU A 420 -0.41 -24.39 28.12
N GLY A 421 -1.13 -25.04 29.04
CA GLY A 421 -2.08 -26.10 28.75
C GLY A 421 -3.25 -25.60 27.89
N GLU A 422 -3.85 -24.46 28.24
CA GLU A 422 -4.93 -23.85 27.45
C GLU A 422 -4.49 -23.52 26.02
N ILE A 423 -3.29 -22.94 25.86
CA ILE A 423 -2.72 -22.66 24.53
C ILE A 423 -2.43 -23.98 23.79
N GLY A 424 -1.89 -24.97 24.51
CA GLY A 424 -1.56 -26.29 23.97
C GLY A 424 -2.78 -27.04 23.44
N GLU A 425 -3.92 -26.99 24.13
CA GLU A 425 -5.18 -27.59 23.67
C GLU A 425 -5.67 -26.95 22.36
N VAL A 426 -5.61 -25.62 22.27
CA VAL A 426 -5.98 -24.89 21.04
C VAL A 426 -5.03 -25.20 19.88
N LEU A 427 -3.73 -25.34 20.16
CA LEU A 427 -2.71 -25.68 19.16
C LEU A 427 -2.65 -27.19 18.84
N SER A 428 -3.39 -28.03 19.56
CA SER A 428 -3.47 -29.48 19.31
C SER A 428 -4.35 -29.85 18.11
N ASP A 429 -5.12 -28.90 17.57
CA ASP A 429 -5.85 -29.09 16.32
C ASP A 429 -4.85 -29.29 15.16
N PRO A 430 -4.92 -30.39 14.39
CA PRO A 430 -3.97 -30.70 13.31
C PRO A 430 -3.92 -29.62 12.22
N THR A 431 -4.99 -28.85 12.04
CA THR A 431 -5.03 -27.75 11.07
C THR A 431 -4.24 -26.53 11.55
N LEU A 432 -4.27 -26.24 12.85
CA LEU A 432 -3.52 -25.13 13.48
C LEU A 432 -2.06 -25.51 13.74
N ALA A 433 -1.80 -26.76 14.12
CA ALA A 433 -0.46 -27.28 14.33
C ALA A 433 0.38 -27.30 13.04
N SER A 434 -0.25 -27.57 11.90
CA SER A 434 0.43 -27.50 10.59
C SER A 434 0.67 -26.05 10.13
N TRP A 435 -0.15 -25.11 10.60
CA TRP A 435 -0.02 -23.68 10.27
C TRP A 435 1.06 -22.96 11.10
N ASP A 436 1.24 -23.31 12.39
CA ASP A 436 2.23 -22.70 13.28
C ASP A 436 2.99 -23.75 14.11
N SER A 437 3.74 -24.59 13.40
CA SER A 437 4.49 -25.71 14.00
C SER A 437 5.58 -25.27 14.98
N GLU A 438 6.10 -24.05 14.81
CA GLU A 438 7.11 -23.47 15.69
C GLU A 438 6.52 -23.13 17.06
N LEU A 439 5.39 -22.42 17.11
CA LEU A 439 4.71 -22.07 18.35
C LEU A 439 4.21 -23.32 19.09
N ALA A 440 3.64 -24.29 18.38
CA ALA A 440 3.20 -25.55 18.96
C ALA A 440 4.36 -26.34 19.59
N SER A 441 5.52 -26.35 18.93
CA SER A 441 6.75 -26.98 19.44
C SER A 441 7.30 -26.23 20.67
N GLU A 442 7.29 -24.89 20.64
CA GLU A 442 7.78 -24.07 21.76
C GLU A 442 6.91 -24.22 23.00
N VAL A 443 5.59 -24.11 22.87
CA VAL A 443 4.62 -24.33 23.97
C VAL A 443 4.77 -25.76 24.52
N GLY A 444 4.89 -26.76 23.64
CA GLY A 444 5.09 -28.15 24.05
C GLY A 444 6.41 -28.41 24.78
N LYS A 445 7.51 -27.76 24.38
CA LYS A 445 8.80 -27.82 25.10
C LYS A 445 8.70 -27.16 26.47
N LYS A 446 8.14 -25.95 26.54
CA LYS A 446 8.01 -25.20 27.80
C LYS A 446 7.09 -25.88 28.80
N LEU A 447 6.01 -26.50 28.34
CA LEU A 447 5.14 -27.30 29.19
C LEU A 447 5.88 -28.51 29.77
N LYS A 448 6.70 -29.20 28.98
CA LYS A 448 7.53 -30.32 29.45
C LYS A 448 8.62 -29.88 30.43
N GLU A 449 9.29 -28.76 30.16
CA GLU A 449 10.32 -28.19 31.05
C GLU A 449 9.71 -27.86 32.42
N LEU A 450 8.57 -27.16 32.45
CA LEU A 450 7.91 -26.77 33.70
C LEU A 450 7.25 -27.94 34.45
N ALA A 451 6.90 -29.02 33.77
CA ALA A 451 6.36 -30.23 34.40
C ALA A 451 7.43 -31.16 34.99
N GLN A 452 8.71 -31.00 34.60
CA GLN A 452 9.83 -31.84 35.05
C GLN A 452 10.64 -31.23 36.20
N THR A 453 10.37 -29.98 36.60
CA THR A 453 11.11 -29.23 37.64
C THR A 453 10.23 -28.80 38.79
#